data_AF-A0A3S1FKW2-F1
#
_entry.id   AF-A0A3S1FKW2-F1
#
_cell.length_a   1.000
_cell.length_b   1.000
_cell.length_c   1.000
_cell.angle_alpha   90.00
_cell.angle_beta   90.00
_cell.angle_gamma   90.00
#
_symmetry.space_group_name_H-M   'P 1'
#
loop_
_entity.id
_entity.type
_entity.pdbx_description
1 polymer ?
#
loop_
_entity_poly.entity_id
_entity_poly.type
_entity_poly.pdbx_seq_one_letter_code
_entity_poly.pdbx_strand_id
1 'polypeptide(L)' 'MKTRNYLLYDVFTTERLAGNPLAVVLDSKGLDTAAMQAIAREFNLSESVFVLPPDNPKHKNRIRIFTPDYEMPFAGH' A
#
# COMPACT_ATOMS: atom_id res chain seq x y z
N MET A 1 -21.22 -0.59 2.62
CA MET A 1 -19.76 -0.86 2.48
C MET A 1 -19.08 0.40 1.97
N LYS A 2 -17.95 0.82 2.56
CA LYS A 2 -17.16 1.95 2.03
C LYS A 2 -16.18 1.41 0.99
N THR A 3 -16.29 1.88 -0.26
CA THR A 3 -15.37 1.50 -1.34
C THR A 3 -14.06 2.28 -1.23
N ARG A 4 -12.99 1.71 -1.77
CA ARG A 4 -11.66 2.34 -1.84
C ARG A 4 -11.04 2.05 -3.21
N ASN A 5 -10.40 3.07 -3.77
CA ASN A 5 -9.64 2.94 -5.00
C ASN A 5 -8.24 2.43 -4.67
N TYR A 6 -7.77 1.49 -5.48
CA TYR A 6 -6.39 1.05 -5.48
C TYR A 6 -5.84 1.08 -6.90
N LEU A 7 -4.51 1.16 -7.00
CA LEU A 7 -3.78 0.99 -8.25
C LEU A 7 -2.86 -0.21 -8.09
N LEU A 8 -2.68 -0.97 -9.16
CA LEU A 8 -1.71 -2.03 -9.24
C LEU A 8 -0.62 -1.59 -10.22
N TYR A 9 0.61 -1.49 -9.73
CA TYR A 9 1.77 -1.09 -10.52
C TYR A 9 2.75 -2.25 -10.67
N ASP A 10 3.32 -2.37 -11.86
CA ASP A 10 4.50 -3.19 -12.12
C ASP A 10 5.75 -2.31 -11.93
N VAL A 11 6.44 -2.44 -10.79
CA VAL A 11 7.63 -1.62 -10.50
C VAL A 11 8.90 -2.22 -11.09
N PHE A 12 9.92 -1.39 -11.30
CA PHE A 12 11.19 -1.73 -11.97
C PHE A 12 11.07 -2.18 -13.43
N THR A 13 9.95 -1.90 -14.09
CA THR A 13 9.73 -2.23 -15.49
C THR A 13 8.96 -1.12 -16.19
N THR A 14 9.03 -1.10 -17.52
CA THR A 14 8.13 -0.35 -18.40
C THR A 14 7.21 -1.26 -19.21
N GLU A 15 7.39 -2.58 -19.10
CA GLU A 15 6.57 -3.60 -19.73
C GLU A 15 5.47 -4.08 -18.76
N ARG A 16 4.25 -4.28 -19.28
CA ARG A 16 3.12 -4.76 -18.49
C ARG A 16 3.34 -6.21 -18.06
N LEU A 17 2.92 -6.54 -16.85
CA LEU A 17 2.98 -7.88 -16.26
C LEU A 17 4.41 -8.40 -16.10
N ALA A 18 5.37 -7.49 -15.92
CA ALA A 18 6.77 -7.77 -15.64
C ALA A 18 7.20 -7.04 -14.35
N GLY A 19 8.45 -7.19 -13.92
CA GLY A 19 8.94 -6.52 -12.71
C GLY A 19 8.30 -7.07 -11.44
N ASN A 20 8.07 -6.20 -10.45
CA ASN A 20 7.47 -6.58 -9.16
C ASN A 20 6.11 -5.88 -8.98
N PRO A 21 5.01 -6.60 -8.76
CA PRO A 21 3.70 -5.98 -8.56
C PRO A 21 3.57 -5.32 -7.19
N LEU A 22 3.01 -4.10 -7.17
CA LEU A 22 2.75 -3.30 -5.97
C LEU A 22 1.32 -2.76 -5.98
N ALA A 23 0.53 -3.13 -4.96
CA ALA A 23 -0.78 -2.54 -4.74
C ALA A 23 -0.65 -1.25 -3.91
N VAL A 24 -1.27 -0.17 -4.39
CA VAL A 24 -1.29 1.15 -3.73
C VAL A 24 -2.74 1.56 -3.43
N VAL A 25 -3.11 1.59 -2.14
CA VAL A 25 -4.42 2.03 -1.66
C VAL A 25 -4.41 3.54 -1.39
N LEU A 26 -5.18 4.30 -2.18
CA LEU A 26 -5.04 5.76 -2.29
C LEU A 26 -5.64 6.55 -1.12
N ASP A 27 -6.75 6.07 -0.51
CA ASP A 27 -7.36 6.67 0.69
C ASP A 27 -7.51 5.62 1.78
N SER A 28 -6.54 5.62 2.68
CA SER A 28 -6.48 4.67 3.80
C SER A 28 -6.97 5.30 5.12
N LYS A 29 -7.58 6.49 5.08
CA LYS A 29 -8.14 7.12 6.29
C LYS A 29 -9.25 6.26 6.89
N GLY A 30 -9.16 6.05 8.20
CA GLY A 30 -10.12 5.26 8.97
C GLY A 30 -9.95 3.74 8.84
N LEU A 31 -8.85 3.27 8.25
CA LEU A 31 -8.39 1.89 8.43
C LEU A 31 -7.50 1.84 9.66
N ASP A 32 -7.72 0.86 10.53
CA ASP A 32 -6.75 0.49 11.55
C ASP A 32 -5.70 -0.46 10.97
N THR A 33 -4.70 -0.83 11.78
CA THR A 33 -3.63 -1.74 11.36
C THR A 33 -4.17 -3.11 10.93
N ALA A 34 -5.14 -3.66 11.65
CA ALA A 34 -5.67 -4.98 11.36
C ALA A 34 -6.40 -5.01 10.00
N ALA A 35 -7.15 -3.95 9.68
CA ALA A 35 -7.81 -3.81 8.39
C ALA A 35 -6.82 -3.64 7.24
N MET A 36 -5.75 -2.84 7.42
CA MET A 36 -4.68 -2.73 6.41
C MET A 36 -3.98 -4.06 6.19
N GLN A 37 -3.66 -4.79 7.26
CA GLN A 37 -3.04 -6.12 7.20
C GLN A 37 -3.94 -7.14 6.47
N ALA A 38 -5.25 -7.12 6.74
CA ALA A 38 -6.21 -7.99 6.07
C ALA A 38 -6.28 -7.69 4.55
N ILE A 39 -6.26 -6.41 4.16
CA ILE A 39 -6.23 -6.00 2.75
C ILE A 39 -4.91 -6.42 2.08
N ALA A 40 -3.77 -6.24 2.74
CA ALA A 40 -2.48 -6.69 2.21
C ALA A 40 -2.44 -8.20 2.00
N ARG A 41 -3.03 -8.96 2.94
CA ARG A 41 -3.20 -10.42 2.82
C ARG A 41 -4.12 -10.82 1.66
N GLU A 42 -5.20 -10.09 1.45
CA GLU A 42 -6.13 -10.30 0.32
C GLU A 42 -5.44 -10.07 -1.04
N PHE A 43 -4.61 -9.03 -1.16
CA PHE A 43 -3.83 -8.80 -2.37
C PHE A 43 -2.79 -9.90 -2.63
N ASN A 44 -2.23 -10.48 -1.56
CA ASN A 44 -1.24 -11.55 -1.62
C ASN A 44 -0.03 -11.24 -2.53
N LEU A 45 0.41 -9.98 -2.50
CA LEU A 45 1.63 -9.50 -3.17
C LEU A 45 2.81 -9.49 -2.19
N SER A 46 4.01 -9.21 -2.69
CA SER A 46 5.20 -9.06 -1.84
C SER A 46 4.99 -7.97 -0.78
N GLU A 47 4.41 -6.84 -1.19
CA GLU A 47 3.90 -5.82 -0.28
C GLU A 47 2.72 -5.01 -0.86
N SER A 48 2.11 -4.21 0.00
CA SER A 48 1.04 -3.26 -0.31
C SER A 48 1.24 -1.95 0.44
N VAL A 49 0.97 -0.84 -0.25
CA VAL A 49 1.17 0.52 0.24
C VAL A 49 -0.17 1.18 0.57
N PHE A 50 -0.25 1.79 1.74
CA PHE A 50 -1.43 2.53 2.21
C PHE A 50 -1.08 4.01 2.36
N VAL A 51 -1.78 4.84 1.58
CA VAL A 51 -1.60 6.29 1.62
C VAL A 51 -2.53 6.91 2.65
N LEU A 52 -1.95 7.67 3.59
CA LEU A 52 -2.64 8.40 4.64
C LEU A 52 -2.36 9.90 4.56
N PRO A 53 -3.25 10.74 5.13
CA PRO A 53 -2.90 12.12 5.44
C PRO A 53 -1.59 12.19 6.24
N PRO A 54 -0.74 13.18 6.00
CA PRO A 54 0.52 13.31 6.71
C PRO A 54 0.30 13.71 8.18
N ASP A 55 1.11 13.17 9.09
CA ASP A 55 1.11 13.60 10.50
C ASP A 55 1.78 14.97 10.67
N ASN A 56 2.75 15.29 9.81
CA ASN A 56 3.43 16.59 9.74
C ASN A 56 2.97 17.35 8.48
N PRO A 57 2.39 18.56 8.61
CA PRO A 57 1.93 19.35 7.45
C PRO A 57 3.01 19.69 6.42
N LYS A 58 4.29 19.56 6.76
CA LYS A 58 5.42 19.72 5.81
C LYS A 58 5.56 18.54 4.85
N HIS A 59 4.98 17.38 5.16
CA HIS A 59 5.01 16.20 4.31
C HIS A 59 3.75 16.14 3.44
N LYS A 60 3.84 15.53 2.26
CA LYS A 60 2.67 15.38 1.38
C LYS A 60 1.72 14.31 1.87
N ASN A 61 2.25 13.15 2.27
CA ASN A 61 1.49 11.99 2.71
C ASN A 61 2.27 11.24 3.79
N ARG A 62 1.57 10.43 4.57
CA ARG A 62 2.14 9.34 5.37
C ARG A 62 1.91 8.04 4.63
N ILE A 63 2.94 7.20 4.60
CA ILE A 63 2.91 5.90 3.96
C ILE A 63 3.04 4.81 5.02
N ARG A 64 2.24 3.75 4.90
CA ARG A 64 2.42 2.49 5.65
C ARG A 64 2.53 1.36 4.64
N ILE A 65 3.39 0.39 4.94
CA ILE A 65 3.77 -0.67 4.02
C ILE A 65 3.56 -2.00 4.73
N PHE A 66 2.90 -2.93 4.07
CA PHE A 66 2.56 -4.22 4.63
C PHE A 66 2.94 -5.33 3.68
N THR A 67 3.60 -6.36 4.20
CA THR A 67 3.58 -7.69 3.57
C THR A 67 2.25 -8.37 3.90
N PRO A 68 1.96 -9.56 3.35
CA PRO A 68 0.79 -10.33 3.76
C PRO A 68 0.75 -10.68 5.26
N ASP A 69 1.89 -10.65 5.94
CA ASP A 69 2.04 -11.15 7.31
C ASP A 69 2.32 -10.07 8.36
N TYR A 70 2.99 -8.96 8.00
CA TYR A 70 3.35 -7.93 8.96
C TYR A 70 3.55 -6.54 8.32
N GLU A 71 3.54 -5.50 9.16
CA GLU A 71 3.88 -4.13 8.77
C GLU A 71 5.39 -3.92 8.74
N MET A 72 5.88 -3.33 7.64
CA MET A 72 7.26 -2.94 7.48
C MET A 72 7.48 -1.47 7.81
N PRO A 73 8.62 -1.10 8.43
CA PRO A 73 8.95 0.29 8.70
C PRO A 73 9.29 1.07 7.43
N PHE A 74 9.82 0.38 6.40
CA PHE A 74 10.20 0.95 5.11
C PHE A 74 10.43 -0.15 4.06
N ALA A 75 10.17 0.16 2.79
CA ALA A 75 10.51 -0.64 1.62
C ALA A 75 10.87 0.29 0.46
N GLY A 76 11.67 -0.20 -0.48
CA GLY A 76 12.29 0.64 -1.52
C GLY A 76 11.86 0.36 -2.96
N HIS A 77 10.98 -0.62 -3.21
CA HIS A 77 10.55 -0.93 -4.57
C HIS A 77 9.41 -0.04 -5.06
#